data_AF-A0A803NAG6-F1
#
_entry.id   AF-A0A803NAG6-F1
#
_cell.length_a   1.000
_cell.length_b   1.000
_cell.length_c   1.000
_cell.angle_alpha   90.00
_cell.angle_beta   90.00
_cell.angle_gamma   90.00
#
_symmetry.space_group_name_H-M   'P 1'
#
loop_
_entity.id
_entity.type
_entity.pdbx_description
1 polymer ?
#
loop_
_entity_poly.entity_id
_entity_poly.type
_entity_poly.pdbx_seq_one_letter_code
_entity_poly.pdbx_strand_id
1 'polypeptide(L)'
;MSIIPTSSEQDQQENEIQQPPPRYLKDVSKRATNLEEKITFTFMDELQRVVGEKTNEFICDCSNRVEEFCPLNALNWAKMDLDAKKSLYDKILAKYNLPEKIGGADATDALIFQCSILYRYWRFRLKEKYYRGKTKAEARDYRPSTIDPIQWDWLVYEYWSSPKQEAIRKVNTANKLKLTKTPDNGAKSKARIFYDMINEPPIVATQVKEHGEDTLSVKDAYMKVLKPKSGYVRGLRPGVRPPTKVRTQGDDMDRVQLSTQVHTLSASNEELRASNEQLKASNEELKASIEELKAEFSRMNMEAIDRENKLREDMLKCLRK
;
A
#
# COMPACT_ATOMS: atom_id res chain seq x y z
N MET A 1 -28.81 -24.98 59.65
CA MET A 1 -27.47 -24.81 59.07
C MET A 1 -27.64 -24.61 57.58
N SER A 2 -27.65 -23.35 57.14
CA SER A 2 -27.73 -22.99 55.73
C SER A 2 -26.36 -23.15 55.11
N ILE A 3 -26.24 -23.98 54.08
CA ILE A 3 -25.00 -24.17 53.32
C ILE A 3 -24.95 -23.08 52.26
N ILE A 4 -24.00 -22.17 52.43
CA ILE A 4 -23.62 -21.11 51.50
C ILE A 4 -22.78 -21.76 50.39
N PRO A 5 -23.12 -21.62 49.10
CA PRO A 5 -22.19 -21.94 48.01
C PRO A 5 -21.16 -20.82 47.88
N THR A 6 -19.89 -21.20 47.99
CA THR A 6 -18.70 -20.39 47.79
C THR A 6 -18.61 -19.84 46.36
N SER A 7 -18.32 -18.55 46.29
CA SER A 7 -18.09 -17.76 45.08
C SER A 7 -16.77 -18.15 44.41
N SER A 8 -16.80 -18.93 43.31
CA SER A 8 -15.69 -18.96 42.33
C SER A 8 -16.01 -19.51 40.93
N GLU A 9 -17.28 -19.57 40.51
CA GLU A 9 -17.67 -20.07 39.17
C GLU A 9 -18.58 -19.08 38.41
N GLN A 10 -18.24 -17.78 38.43
CA GLN A 10 -18.97 -16.77 37.63
C GLN A 10 -18.10 -15.88 36.72
N ASP A 11 -16.79 -16.12 36.59
CA ASP A 11 -15.91 -15.28 35.76
C ASP A 11 -15.38 -15.97 34.48
N GLN A 12 -16.17 -16.84 33.85
CA GLN A 12 -15.84 -17.42 32.53
C GLN A 12 -16.96 -17.37 31.50
N GLN A 13 -17.91 -16.44 31.65
CA GLN A 13 -18.96 -16.23 30.66
C GLN A 13 -19.17 -14.74 30.45
N GLU A 14 -18.26 -14.09 29.73
CA GLU A 14 -18.52 -12.86 28.95
C GLU A 14 -17.21 -12.34 28.35
N ASN A 15 -16.90 -12.76 27.12
CA ASN A 15 -16.21 -11.94 26.11
C ASN A 15 -16.01 -12.72 24.80
N GLU A 16 -17.03 -13.46 24.36
CA GLU A 16 -17.18 -13.72 22.92
C GLU A 16 -17.68 -12.43 22.28
N ILE A 17 -16.76 -11.61 21.76
CA ILE A 17 -17.10 -10.57 20.80
C ILE A 17 -17.68 -11.31 19.59
N GLN A 18 -19.00 -11.47 19.58
CA GLN A 18 -19.76 -12.02 18.46
C GLN A 18 -19.41 -11.17 17.24
N GLN A 19 -18.59 -11.73 16.34
CA GLN A 19 -18.42 -11.14 15.03
C GLN A 19 -19.80 -11.09 14.38
N PRO A 20 -20.22 -9.93 13.84
CA PRO A 20 -21.50 -9.85 13.16
C PRO A 20 -21.50 -10.89 12.03
N PRO A 21 -22.61 -11.61 11.82
CA PRO A 21 -22.68 -12.64 10.82
C PRO A 21 -22.35 -12.04 9.45
N PRO A 22 -21.66 -12.79 8.57
CA PRO A 22 -21.32 -12.27 7.26
C PRO A 22 -22.60 -11.82 6.52
N ARG A 23 -22.66 -10.53 6.18
CA ARG A 23 -23.76 -9.91 5.43
C ARG A 23 -23.74 -10.33 3.96
N TYR A 24 -24.01 -11.60 3.70
CA TYR A 24 -24.51 -12.04 2.41
C TYR A 24 -25.69 -12.96 2.68
N LEU A 25 -26.89 -12.51 2.33
CA LEU A 25 -27.96 -13.44 2.05
C LEU A 25 -27.45 -14.28 0.87
N LYS A 26 -27.35 -15.60 1.07
CA LYS A 26 -27.26 -16.52 -0.07
C LYS A 26 -28.61 -16.43 -0.75
N ASP A 27 -28.73 -15.56 -1.74
CA ASP A 27 -29.88 -15.60 -2.63
C ASP A 27 -29.85 -16.97 -3.31
N VAL A 28 -30.73 -17.84 -2.84
CA VAL A 28 -31.02 -19.10 -3.50
C VAL A 28 -31.54 -18.72 -4.87
N SER A 29 -30.70 -18.92 -5.88
CA SER A 29 -31.02 -18.67 -7.29
C SER A 29 -32.33 -19.38 -7.63
N LYS A 30 -33.43 -18.63 -7.64
CA LYS A 30 -34.66 -19.08 -8.29
C LYS A 30 -34.31 -19.14 -9.76
N ARG A 31 -34.17 -20.36 -10.29
CA ARG A 31 -33.96 -20.61 -11.71
C ARG A 31 -35.09 -19.92 -12.47
N ALA A 32 -34.77 -18.80 -13.13
CA ALA A 32 -35.67 -18.19 -14.07
C ALA A 32 -35.70 -19.07 -15.32
N THR A 33 -36.67 -19.98 -15.35
CA THR A 33 -37.22 -20.52 -16.59
C THR A 33 -38.00 -19.39 -17.25
N ASN A 34 -37.37 -18.67 -18.18
CA ASN A 34 -38.01 -18.11 -19.36
C ASN A 34 -36.93 -17.64 -20.34
N LEU A 35 -36.97 -18.22 -21.54
CA LEU A 35 -36.18 -17.82 -22.69
C LEU A 35 -36.62 -16.41 -23.14
N GLU A 36 -35.64 -15.61 -23.58
CA GLU A 36 -35.76 -14.52 -24.56
C GLU A 36 -35.93 -13.04 -24.16
N GLU A 37 -35.88 -12.67 -22.88
CA GLU A 37 -35.62 -11.26 -22.52
C GLU A 37 -34.32 -11.10 -21.73
N LYS A 38 -33.27 -10.65 -22.42
CA LYS A 38 -31.99 -10.30 -21.80
C LYS A 38 -32.19 -9.19 -20.78
N ILE A 39 -31.67 -9.40 -19.57
CA ILE A 39 -31.86 -8.46 -18.46
C ILE A 39 -31.14 -7.15 -18.76
N THR A 40 -31.87 -6.04 -18.71
CA THR A 40 -31.32 -4.68 -18.78
C THR A 40 -30.98 -4.17 -17.39
N PHE A 41 -29.89 -3.41 -17.30
CA PHE A 41 -29.42 -2.79 -16.07
C PHE A 41 -28.76 -1.45 -16.40
N THR A 42 -28.83 -0.50 -15.47
CA THR A 42 -28.28 0.84 -15.69
C THR A 42 -26.86 0.91 -15.16
N PHE A 43 -26.00 1.60 -15.90
CA PHE A 43 -24.69 1.98 -15.41
C PHE A 43 -24.69 3.44 -14.98
N MET A 44 -23.92 3.72 -13.95
CA MET A 44 -23.60 5.08 -13.55
C MET A 44 -22.37 5.55 -14.31
N ASP A 45 -22.55 6.53 -15.18
CA ASP A 45 -21.53 7.03 -16.11
C ASP A 45 -20.25 7.50 -15.41
N GLU A 46 -20.34 8.19 -14.26
CA GLU A 46 -19.15 8.72 -13.59
C GLU A 46 -18.27 7.65 -12.94
N LEU A 47 -18.86 6.49 -12.61
CA LEU A 47 -18.19 5.42 -11.87
C LEU A 47 -18.07 4.13 -12.65
N GLN A 48 -18.67 4.06 -13.85
CA GLN A 48 -18.75 2.88 -14.71
C GLN A 48 -19.18 1.63 -13.93
N ARG A 49 -20.11 1.81 -13.00
CA ARG A 49 -20.62 0.75 -12.13
C ARG A 49 -22.10 0.55 -12.38
N VAL A 50 -22.53 -0.70 -12.28
CA VAL A 50 -23.94 -1.05 -12.32
C VAL A 50 -24.65 -0.48 -11.10
N VAL A 51 -25.80 0.14 -11.33
CA VAL A 51 -26.68 0.68 -10.31
C VAL A 51 -28.12 0.21 -10.59
N GLY A 52 -28.95 0.16 -9.54
CA GLY A 52 -30.34 -0.31 -9.61
C GLY A 52 -30.58 -1.56 -8.77
N GLU A 53 -31.82 -2.05 -8.77
CA GLU A 53 -32.26 -3.17 -7.93
C GLU A 53 -31.58 -4.50 -8.32
N LYS A 54 -31.37 -4.73 -9.62
CA LYS A 54 -30.73 -5.94 -10.16
C LYS A 54 -29.19 -5.93 -10.05
N THR A 55 -28.61 -4.93 -9.39
CA THR A 55 -27.14 -4.79 -9.27
C THR A 55 -26.52 -5.99 -8.56
N ASN A 56 -27.11 -6.45 -7.46
CA ASN A 56 -26.54 -7.54 -6.68
C ASN A 56 -26.59 -8.85 -7.45
N GLU A 57 -27.70 -9.16 -8.12
CA GLU A 57 -27.84 -10.34 -8.98
C GLU A 57 -26.76 -10.37 -10.08
N PHE A 58 -26.57 -9.25 -10.78
CA PHE A 58 -25.54 -9.12 -11.80
C PHE A 58 -24.12 -9.33 -11.23
N ILE A 59 -23.81 -8.73 -10.08
CA ILE A 59 -22.49 -8.87 -9.44
C ILE A 59 -22.26 -10.32 -8.98
N CYS A 60 -23.27 -10.95 -8.39
CA CYS A 60 -23.21 -12.34 -7.94
C CYS A 60 -22.98 -13.29 -9.12
N ASP A 61 -23.72 -13.10 -10.22
CA ASP A 61 -23.54 -13.91 -11.41
C ASP A 61 -22.17 -13.69 -12.05
N CYS A 62 -21.71 -12.44 -12.19
CA CYS A 62 -20.35 -12.16 -12.63
C CYS A 62 -19.30 -12.83 -11.74
N SER A 63 -19.49 -12.82 -10.41
CA SER A 63 -18.59 -13.49 -9.47
C SER A 63 -18.57 -15.00 -9.73
N ASN A 64 -19.74 -15.63 -9.85
CA ASN A 64 -19.83 -17.08 -10.09
C ASN A 64 -19.15 -17.47 -11.41
N ARG A 65 -19.36 -16.68 -12.47
CA ARG A 65 -18.73 -16.92 -13.76
C ARG A 65 -17.21 -16.73 -13.72
N VAL A 66 -16.72 -15.74 -12.99
CA VAL A 66 -15.27 -15.57 -12.78
C VAL A 66 -14.67 -16.78 -12.07
N GLU A 67 -15.36 -17.34 -11.08
CA GLU A 67 -14.88 -18.54 -10.36
C GLU A 67 -14.93 -19.80 -11.24
N GLU A 68 -15.86 -19.87 -12.20
CA GLU A 68 -16.03 -21.00 -13.13
C GLU A 68 -15.01 -20.98 -14.28
N PHE A 69 -14.78 -19.82 -14.90
CA PHE A 69 -14.01 -19.72 -16.14
C PHE A 69 -12.58 -19.19 -15.97
N CYS A 70 -12.29 -18.40 -14.93
CA CYS A 70 -10.99 -17.75 -14.80
C CYS A 70 -9.99 -18.62 -14.03
N PRO A 71 -8.81 -18.91 -14.61
CA PRO A 71 -7.80 -19.69 -13.91
C PRO A 71 -7.08 -18.85 -12.85
N LEU A 72 -6.73 -19.47 -11.72
CA LEU A 72 -6.06 -18.81 -10.59
C LEU A 72 -4.55 -18.61 -10.81
N ASN A 73 -3.96 -19.33 -11.77
CA ASN A 73 -2.53 -19.26 -12.10
C ASN A 73 -2.14 -18.03 -12.96
N ALA A 74 -3.04 -17.07 -13.14
CA ALA A 74 -2.75 -15.81 -13.80
C ALA A 74 -2.19 -14.74 -12.82
N LEU A 75 -1.08 -14.10 -13.20
CA LEU A 75 -0.45 -13.03 -12.41
C LEU A 75 -1.41 -11.85 -12.15
N ASN A 76 -2.09 -11.40 -13.20
CA ASN A 76 -3.08 -10.33 -13.15
C ASN A 76 -4.10 -10.52 -14.28
N TRP A 77 -5.18 -9.74 -14.24
CA TRP A 77 -6.23 -9.79 -15.27
C TRP A 77 -5.68 -9.55 -16.67
N ALA A 78 -4.71 -8.65 -16.85
CA ALA A 78 -4.11 -8.37 -18.15
C ALA A 78 -3.42 -9.62 -18.75
N LYS A 79 -2.66 -10.37 -17.94
CA LYS A 79 -1.93 -11.59 -18.35
C LYS A 79 -2.75 -12.87 -18.31
N MET A 80 -4.04 -12.79 -17.98
CA MET A 80 -4.93 -13.94 -18.04
C MET A 80 -5.23 -14.33 -19.48
N ASP A 81 -5.37 -15.63 -19.71
CA ASP A 81 -5.68 -16.23 -21.00
C ASP A 81 -6.88 -15.54 -21.68
N LEU A 82 -6.74 -15.34 -23.00
CA LEU A 82 -7.73 -14.63 -23.80
C LEU A 82 -8.97 -15.49 -24.04
N ASP A 83 -8.81 -16.81 -24.16
CA ASP A 83 -9.92 -17.74 -24.39
C ASP A 83 -10.80 -17.86 -23.13
N ALA A 84 -10.18 -17.91 -21.95
CA ALA A 84 -10.87 -17.85 -20.67
C ALA A 84 -11.71 -16.57 -20.51
N LYS A 85 -11.15 -15.40 -20.87
CA LYS A 85 -11.86 -14.12 -20.85
C LYS A 85 -13.01 -14.10 -21.85
N LYS A 86 -12.77 -14.57 -23.07
CA LYS A 86 -13.79 -14.61 -24.13
C LYS A 86 -14.98 -15.47 -23.72
N SER A 87 -14.71 -16.69 -23.23
CA SER A 87 -15.74 -17.61 -22.71
C SER A 87 -16.56 -17.00 -21.57
N LEU A 88 -15.91 -16.27 -20.67
CA LEU A 88 -16.56 -15.53 -19.58
C LEU A 88 -17.51 -14.46 -20.14
N TYR A 89 -17.03 -13.61 -21.05
CA TYR A 89 -17.82 -12.50 -21.60
C TYR A 89 -18.98 -12.99 -22.45
N ASP A 90 -18.78 -14.02 -23.28
CA ASP A 90 -19.83 -14.62 -24.10
C ASP A 90 -21.00 -15.13 -23.23
N LYS A 91 -20.69 -15.75 -22.09
CA LYS A 91 -21.71 -16.21 -21.12
C LYS A 91 -22.45 -15.08 -20.43
N ILE A 92 -21.78 -13.96 -20.15
CA ILE A 92 -22.40 -12.78 -19.53
C ILE A 92 -23.30 -12.07 -20.57
N LEU A 93 -22.81 -11.87 -21.79
CA LEU A 93 -23.53 -11.23 -22.91
C LEU A 93 -24.72 -12.05 -23.41
N ALA A 94 -24.70 -13.37 -23.18
CA ALA A 94 -25.86 -14.23 -23.43
C ALA A 94 -27.02 -13.94 -22.48
N LYS A 95 -26.74 -13.60 -21.20
CA LYS A 95 -27.76 -13.36 -20.17
C LYS A 95 -28.19 -11.90 -20.05
N TYR A 96 -27.27 -10.97 -20.31
CA TYR A 96 -27.45 -9.55 -20.06
C TYR A 96 -27.26 -8.72 -21.34
N ASN A 97 -28.06 -7.66 -21.47
CA ASN A 97 -27.84 -6.65 -22.51
C ASN A 97 -26.95 -5.54 -21.96
N LEU A 98 -25.76 -5.41 -22.54
CA LEU A 98 -24.87 -4.28 -22.25
C LEU A 98 -25.27 -3.09 -23.14
N PRO A 99 -25.34 -1.87 -22.58
CA PRO A 99 -25.48 -0.66 -23.40
C PRO A 99 -24.26 -0.50 -24.31
N GLU A 100 -24.38 0.23 -25.42
CA GLU A 100 -23.26 0.42 -26.35
C GLU A 100 -22.17 1.34 -25.75
N LYS A 101 -22.57 2.34 -24.94
CA LYS A 101 -21.65 3.29 -24.29
C LYS A 101 -22.11 3.63 -22.88
N ILE A 102 -21.14 3.84 -21.99
CA ILE A 102 -21.31 4.30 -20.60
C ILE A 102 -20.34 5.45 -20.37
N GLY A 103 -20.85 6.65 -20.11
CA GLY A 103 -20.01 7.84 -19.87
C GLY A 103 -19.00 8.14 -21.00
N GLY A 104 -19.32 7.75 -22.24
CA GLY A 104 -18.44 7.93 -23.41
C GLY A 104 -17.39 6.83 -23.62
N ALA A 105 -17.29 5.84 -22.72
CA ALA A 105 -16.47 4.63 -22.89
C ALA A 105 -17.32 3.43 -23.35
N ASP A 106 -16.68 2.42 -23.94
CA ASP A 106 -17.36 1.17 -24.31
C ASP A 106 -17.82 0.43 -23.04
N ALA A 107 -19.05 -0.07 -23.04
CA ALA A 107 -19.56 -0.84 -21.92
C ALA A 107 -18.79 -2.15 -21.68
N THR A 108 -18.13 -2.67 -22.72
CA THR A 108 -17.23 -3.81 -22.58
C THR A 108 -16.07 -3.48 -21.61
N ASP A 109 -15.52 -2.27 -21.62
CA ASP A 109 -14.46 -1.84 -20.71
C ASP A 109 -14.93 -1.82 -19.25
N ALA A 110 -16.16 -1.35 -19.01
CA ALA A 110 -16.76 -1.35 -17.68
C ALA A 110 -16.95 -2.79 -17.15
N LEU A 111 -17.37 -3.71 -18.02
CA LEU A 111 -17.48 -5.14 -17.69
C LEU A 111 -16.11 -5.75 -17.40
N ILE A 112 -15.11 -5.48 -18.24
CA ILE A 112 -13.73 -5.93 -18.05
C ILE A 112 -13.21 -5.47 -16.69
N PHE A 113 -13.41 -4.19 -16.36
CA PHE A 113 -13.00 -3.62 -15.09
C PHE A 113 -13.71 -4.30 -13.91
N GLN A 114 -15.02 -4.51 -14.00
CA GLN A 114 -15.82 -5.17 -12.96
C GLN A 114 -15.35 -6.62 -12.73
N CYS A 115 -15.21 -7.43 -13.77
CA CYS A 115 -14.70 -8.80 -13.67
C CYS A 115 -13.28 -8.83 -13.10
N SER A 116 -12.42 -7.88 -13.45
CA SER A 116 -11.07 -7.76 -12.89
C SER A 116 -11.07 -7.51 -11.37
N ILE A 117 -12.01 -6.72 -10.87
CA ILE A 117 -12.20 -6.48 -9.44
C ILE A 117 -12.66 -7.77 -8.75
N LEU A 118 -13.67 -8.44 -9.31
CA LEU A 118 -14.22 -9.67 -8.75
C LEU A 118 -13.19 -10.79 -8.66
N TYR A 119 -12.34 -10.93 -9.67
CA TYR A 119 -11.22 -11.87 -9.64
C TYR A 119 -10.24 -11.58 -8.50
N ARG A 120 -9.92 -10.30 -8.25
CA ARG A 120 -9.09 -9.92 -7.10
C ARG A 120 -9.76 -10.25 -5.77
N TYR A 121 -11.07 -10.02 -5.65
CA TYR A 121 -11.81 -10.34 -4.44
C TYR A 121 -11.95 -11.84 -4.21
N TRP A 122 -12.15 -12.63 -5.24
CA TRP A 122 -12.15 -14.09 -5.14
C TRP A 122 -10.82 -14.60 -4.56
N ARG A 123 -9.69 -14.17 -5.12
CA ARG A 123 -8.35 -14.51 -4.59
C ARG A 123 -8.15 -14.01 -3.15
N PHE A 124 -8.66 -12.83 -2.82
CA PHE A 124 -8.62 -12.31 -1.46
C PHE A 124 -9.41 -13.19 -0.49
N ARG A 125 -10.64 -13.61 -0.84
CA ARG A 125 -11.46 -14.52 -0.02
C ARG A 125 -10.77 -15.85 0.22
N LEU A 126 -10.17 -16.43 -0.83
CA LEU A 126 -9.39 -17.67 -0.71
C LEU A 126 -8.21 -17.49 0.24
N LYS A 127 -7.49 -16.38 0.11
CA LYS A 127 -6.37 -16.06 0.99
C LYS A 127 -6.79 -15.92 2.45
N GLU A 128 -7.86 -15.16 2.71
CA GLU A 128 -8.38 -14.95 4.07
C GLU A 128 -8.79 -16.27 4.72
N LYS A 129 -9.50 -17.14 4.00
CA LYS A 129 -10.04 -18.37 4.55
C LYS A 129 -8.99 -19.47 4.70
N TYR A 130 -8.13 -19.65 3.70
CA TYR A 130 -7.27 -20.84 3.61
C TYR A 130 -5.78 -20.55 3.84
N TYR A 131 -5.29 -19.32 3.63
CA TYR A 131 -3.86 -18.99 3.75
C TYR A 131 -3.51 -18.16 4.99
N ARG A 132 -4.39 -17.25 5.43
CA ARG A 132 -4.08 -16.32 6.52
C ARG A 132 -3.89 -17.09 7.83
N GLY A 133 -2.77 -16.80 8.51
CA GLY A 133 -2.41 -17.42 9.79
C GLY A 133 -1.88 -18.85 9.70
N LYS A 134 -1.69 -19.40 8.49
CA LYS A 134 -1.17 -20.76 8.28
C LYS A 134 0.23 -20.74 7.67
N THR A 135 0.96 -21.83 7.87
CA THR A 135 2.23 -22.05 7.16
C THR A 135 1.98 -22.38 5.69
N LYS A 136 3.02 -22.28 4.84
CA LYS A 136 2.88 -22.57 3.39
C LYS A 136 2.47 -24.03 3.13
N ALA A 137 3.01 -24.96 3.93
CA ALA A 137 2.68 -26.38 3.84
C ALA A 137 1.24 -26.65 4.28
N GLU A 138 0.81 -26.11 5.43
CA GLU A 138 -0.58 -26.20 5.86
C GLU A 138 -1.54 -25.61 4.81
N ALA A 139 -1.23 -24.43 4.27
CA ALA A 139 -2.10 -23.79 3.28
C ALA A 139 -2.21 -24.61 1.98
N ARG A 140 -1.18 -25.38 1.61
CA ARG A 140 -1.23 -26.33 0.49
C ARG A 140 -2.23 -27.45 0.75
N ASP A 141 -2.21 -28.01 1.97
CA ASP A 141 -3.08 -29.13 2.35
C ASP A 141 -4.54 -28.70 2.57
N TYR A 142 -4.78 -27.49 3.08
CA TYR A 142 -6.11 -26.89 3.25
C TYR A 142 -6.74 -26.38 1.94
N ARG A 143 -6.41 -26.98 0.79
CA ARG A 143 -6.94 -26.62 -0.52
C ARG A 143 -8.46 -26.88 -0.61
N PRO A 144 -9.25 -25.96 -1.17
CA PRO A 144 -10.65 -26.22 -1.50
C PRO A 144 -10.80 -27.29 -2.58
N SER A 145 -11.73 -28.23 -2.41
CA SER A 145 -11.96 -29.33 -3.37
C SER A 145 -12.37 -28.86 -4.78
N THR A 146 -12.94 -27.65 -4.89
CA THR A 146 -13.36 -27.05 -6.16
C THR A 146 -12.20 -26.47 -6.98
N ILE A 147 -11.00 -26.36 -6.41
CA ILE A 147 -9.86 -25.70 -7.06
C ILE A 147 -8.82 -26.74 -7.49
N ASP A 148 -8.34 -26.59 -8.72
CA ASP A 148 -7.27 -27.41 -9.28
C ASP A 148 -5.98 -27.35 -8.43
N PRO A 149 -5.31 -28.50 -8.14
CA PRO A 149 -4.12 -28.52 -7.30
C PRO A 149 -2.97 -27.67 -7.84
N ILE A 150 -2.74 -27.69 -9.16
CA ILE A 150 -1.63 -26.98 -9.79
C ILE A 150 -1.85 -25.47 -9.66
N GLN A 151 -3.09 -25.02 -9.89
CA GLN A 151 -3.44 -23.62 -9.72
C GLN A 151 -3.34 -23.16 -8.25
N TRP A 152 -3.71 -24.02 -7.30
CA TRP A 152 -3.60 -23.72 -5.87
C TRP A 152 -2.15 -23.60 -5.42
N ASP A 153 -1.31 -24.55 -5.83
CA ASP A 153 0.12 -24.56 -5.51
C ASP A 153 0.80 -23.28 -6.00
N TRP A 154 0.58 -22.91 -7.25
CA TRP A 154 1.10 -21.67 -7.80
C TRP A 154 0.64 -20.44 -7.00
N LEU A 155 -0.63 -20.43 -6.55
CA LEU A 155 -1.17 -19.31 -5.79
C LEU A 155 -0.50 -19.17 -4.41
N VAL A 156 -0.24 -20.28 -3.72
CA VAL A 156 0.40 -20.32 -2.40
C VAL A 156 1.88 -19.98 -2.49
N TYR A 157 2.63 -20.67 -3.36
CA TYR A 157 4.09 -20.59 -3.42
C TYR A 157 4.59 -19.45 -4.29
N GLU A 158 4.05 -19.27 -5.48
CA GLU A 158 4.56 -18.29 -6.45
C GLU A 158 3.95 -16.90 -6.26
N TYR A 159 2.64 -16.84 -5.95
CA TYR A 159 1.95 -15.57 -5.86
C TYR A 159 1.93 -15.00 -4.43
N TRP A 160 1.25 -15.64 -3.49
CA TRP A 160 1.05 -15.07 -2.15
C TRP A 160 2.34 -14.99 -1.32
N SER A 161 3.29 -15.88 -1.57
CA SER A 161 4.60 -15.91 -0.93
C SER A 161 5.69 -15.15 -1.69
N SER A 162 5.34 -14.46 -2.79
CA SER A 162 6.31 -13.68 -3.57
C SER A 162 6.93 -12.54 -2.73
N PRO A 163 8.25 -12.31 -2.81
CA PRO A 163 8.90 -11.17 -2.15
C PRO A 163 8.25 -9.82 -2.49
N LYS A 164 7.78 -9.67 -3.74
CA LYS A 164 7.06 -8.48 -4.19
C LYS A 164 5.77 -8.26 -3.41
N GLN A 165 4.99 -9.31 -3.20
CA GLN A 165 3.73 -9.23 -2.45
C GLN A 165 3.98 -8.94 -0.97
N GLU A 166 5.07 -9.48 -0.41
CA GLU A 166 5.45 -9.21 0.97
C GLU A 166 5.84 -7.75 1.19
N ALA A 167 6.66 -7.18 0.30
CA ALA A 167 7.03 -5.77 0.34
C ALA A 167 5.80 -4.85 0.28
N ILE A 168 4.87 -5.12 -0.64
CA ILE A 168 3.61 -4.37 -0.77
C ILE A 168 2.78 -4.46 0.52
N ARG A 169 2.68 -5.65 1.14
CA ARG A 169 1.96 -5.83 2.40
C ARG A 169 2.58 -5.02 3.52
N LYS A 170 3.89 -5.05 3.70
CA LYS A 170 4.60 -4.28 4.75
C LYS A 170 4.29 -2.79 4.63
N VAL A 171 4.39 -2.24 3.41
CA VAL A 171 4.06 -0.84 3.13
C VAL A 171 2.58 -0.54 3.40
N ASN A 172 1.65 -1.38 2.93
CA ASN A 172 0.22 -1.16 3.13
C ASN A 172 -0.20 -1.26 4.60
N THR A 173 0.38 -2.18 5.38
CA THR A 173 0.15 -2.28 6.82
C THR A 173 0.68 -1.02 7.53
N ALA A 174 1.89 -0.57 7.21
CA ALA A 174 2.44 0.67 7.74
C ALA A 174 1.57 1.89 7.40
N ASN A 175 1.06 1.97 6.17
CA ASN A 175 0.15 3.03 5.75
C ASN A 175 -1.20 2.95 6.46
N LYS A 176 -1.74 1.74 6.68
CA LYS A 176 -2.99 1.54 7.41
C LYS A 176 -2.87 1.96 8.88
N LEU A 177 -1.73 1.68 9.52
CA LEU A 177 -1.46 2.12 10.90
C LEU A 177 -1.38 3.65 11.04
N LYS A 178 -1.05 4.36 9.96
CA LYS A 178 -1.03 5.84 9.92
C LYS A 178 -2.42 6.46 9.73
N LEU A 179 -3.44 5.68 9.37
CA LEU A 179 -4.80 6.19 9.22
C LEU A 179 -5.47 6.32 10.59
N THR A 180 -5.73 7.56 11.01
CA THR A 180 -6.35 7.88 12.31
C THR A 180 -7.87 7.96 12.26
N LYS A 181 -8.46 8.01 11.06
CA LYS A 181 -9.90 8.14 10.86
C LYS A 181 -10.46 6.94 10.09
N THR A 182 -11.56 6.37 10.58
CA THR A 182 -12.36 5.39 9.85
C THR A 182 -13.12 6.09 8.71
N PRO A 183 -13.27 5.47 7.52
CA PRO A 183 -14.08 6.06 6.46
C PRO A 183 -15.57 6.05 6.83
N ASP A 184 -16.24 7.20 6.79
CA ASP A 184 -17.66 7.39 7.12
C ASP A 184 -18.65 6.83 6.08
N ASN A 185 -18.20 5.89 5.23
CA ASN A 185 -19.10 5.28 4.26
C ASN A 185 -19.92 4.22 5.01
N GLY A 186 -21.21 4.50 5.23
CA GLY A 186 -22.16 3.53 5.79
C GLY A 186 -22.37 2.29 4.89
N ALA A 187 -23.50 1.59 5.06
CA ALA A 187 -23.77 0.35 4.33
C ALA A 187 -23.93 0.50 2.80
N LYS A 188 -24.15 1.72 2.30
CA LYS A 188 -24.30 1.99 0.86
C LYS A 188 -22.94 2.11 0.18
N SER A 189 -22.79 1.50 -0.99
CA SER A 189 -21.59 1.68 -1.80
C SER A 189 -21.45 3.15 -2.22
N LYS A 190 -20.22 3.63 -2.45
CA LYS A 190 -19.99 5.01 -2.93
C LYS A 190 -20.79 5.31 -4.20
N ALA A 191 -20.91 4.34 -5.11
CA ALA A 191 -21.69 4.49 -6.33
C ALA A 191 -23.19 4.65 -6.05
N ARG A 192 -23.72 3.86 -5.10
CA ARG A 192 -25.11 4.01 -4.70
C ARG A 192 -25.37 5.35 -4.00
N ILE A 193 -24.46 5.80 -3.13
CA ILE A 193 -24.55 7.12 -2.50
C ILE A 193 -24.57 8.23 -3.56
N PHE A 194 -23.70 8.16 -4.57
CA PHE A 194 -23.70 9.14 -5.66
C PHE A 194 -24.99 9.08 -6.48
N TYR A 195 -25.47 7.88 -6.82
CA TYR A 195 -26.72 7.72 -7.59
C TYR A 195 -27.93 8.24 -6.83
N ASP A 196 -28.05 7.92 -5.54
CA ASP A 196 -29.11 8.43 -4.67
C ASP A 196 -29.00 9.96 -4.58
N MET A 197 -27.79 10.53 -4.46
CA MET A 197 -27.59 11.98 -4.40
C MET A 197 -27.93 12.72 -5.70
N ILE A 198 -27.84 12.06 -6.86
CA ILE A 198 -28.21 12.63 -8.17
C ILE A 198 -29.72 12.48 -8.44
N ASN A 199 -30.35 11.40 -7.98
CA ASN A 199 -31.73 11.05 -8.33
C ASN A 199 -32.76 11.31 -7.20
N GLU A 200 -32.35 11.39 -5.94
CA GLU A 200 -33.21 11.86 -4.85
C GLU A 200 -33.23 13.39 -4.85
N PRO A 201 -34.41 14.04 -4.74
CA PRO A 201 -34.48 15.48 -4.60
C PRO A 201 -33.69 15.87 -3.34
N PRO A 202 -32.81 16.86 -3.43
CA PRO A 202 -31.92 17.15 -2.34
C PRO A 202 -32.74 17.62 -1.13
N ILE A 203 -32.36 17.16 0.05
CA ILE A 203 -32.79 17.70 1.37
C ILE A 203 -32.57 19.23 1.44
N VAL A 204 -31.82 19.80 0.49
CA VAL A 204 -31.69 21.23 0.22
C VAL A 204 -33.04 21.92 0.01
N ALA A 205 -34.07 21.27 -0.56
CA ALA A 205 -35.38 21.90 -0.74
C ALA A 205 -36.07 22.26 0.59
N THR A 206 -35.78 21.54 1.68
CA THR A 206 -36.25 21.88 3.04
C THR A 206 -35.31 22.87 3.73
N GLN A 207 -33.99 22.85 3.47
CA GLN A 207 -33.04 23.79 4.07
C GLN A 207 -33.07 25.21 3.46
N VAL A 208 -33.38 25.33 2.16
CA VAL A 208 -33.53 26.63 1.47
C VAL A 208 -34.71 27.44 2.03
N LYS A 209 -35.73 26.78 2.60
CA LYS A 209 -36.84 27.45 3.28
C LYS A 209 -36.46 28.05 4.64
N GLU A 210 -35.41 27.55 5.29
CA GLU A 210 -35.02 27.98 6.65
C GLU A 210 -33.88 29.02 6.66
N HIS A 211 -33.01 29.06 5.64
CA HIS A 211 -31.81 29.92 5.66
C HIS A 211 -31.65 30.92 4.50
N GLY A 212 -32.64 31.00 3.60
CA GLY A 212 -32.58 31.89 2.43
C GLY A 212 -31.73 31.32 1.30
N GLU A 213 -31.81 31.93 0.11
CA GLU A 213 -31.05 31.50 -1.06
C GLU A 213 -29.53 31.65 -0.83
N ASP A 214 -28.80 30.54 -0.93
CA ASP A 214 -27.34 30.54 -0.92
C ASP A 214 -26.81 31.33 -2.13
N THR A 215 -26.31 32.54 -1.88
CA THR A 215 -25.71 33.43 -2.90
C THR A 215 -24.34 32.95 -3.41
N LEU A 216 -23.76 31.94 -2.77
CA LEU A 216 -22.46 31.36 -3.13
C LEU A 216 -22.64 30.04 -3.87
N SER A 217 -22.10 29.97 -5.09
CA SER A 217 -21.95 28.72 -5.83
C SER A 217 -21.27 27.67 -4.95
N VAL A 218 -21.74 26.42 -5.00
CA VAL A 218 -21.16 25.26 -4.27
C VAL A 218 -19.64 25.20 -4.45
N LYS A 219 -19.14 25.59 -5.63
CA LYS A 219 -17.71 25.66 -5.95
C LYS A 219 -16.98 26.75 -5.15
N ASP A 220 -17.58 27.91 -4.98
CA ASP A 220 -16.98 29.05 -4.27
C ASP A 220 -17.00 28.86 -2.76
N ALA A 221 -18.10 28.31 -2.22
CA ALA A 221 -18.18 27.91 -0.82
C ALA A 221 -17.09 26.87 -0.46
N TYR A 222 -16.91 25.87 -1.33
CA TYR A 222 -15.91 24.82 -1.14
C TYR A 222 -14.47 25.35 -1.19
N MET A 223 -14.16 26.22 -2.16
CA MET A 223 -12.83 26.84 -2.29
C MET A 223 -12.48 27.73 -1.10
N LYS A 224 -13.48 28.43 -0.54
CA LYS A 224 -13.30 29.29 0.65
C LYS A 224 -12.99 28.48 1.91
N VAL A 225 -13.63 27.32 2.09
CA VAL A 225 -13.41 26.45 3.26
C VAL A 225 -12.13 25.63 3.14
N LEU A 226 -11.78 25.14 1.95
CA LEU A 226 -10.70 24.16 1.79
C LEU A 226 -9.37 24.72 1.32
N LYS A 227 -9.32 26.01 0.95
CA LYS A 227 -8.18 26.70 0.32
C LYS A 227 -7.76 26.02 -1.00
N PRO A 228 -6.97 26.67 -1.89
CA PRO A 228 -6.46 26.02 -3.09
C PRO A 228 -5.58 24.82 -2.72
N LYS A 229 -6.09 23.60 -2.96
CA LYS A 229 -5.32 22.35 -2.83
C LYS A 229 -4.95 21.86 -4.22
N SER A 230 -3.67 21.54 -4.44
CA SER A 230 -3.26 20.83 -5.66
C SER A 230 -3.73 19.37 -5.57
N GLY A 231 -4.49 18.91 -6.57
CA GLY A 231 -4.92 17.51 -6.70
C GLY A 231 -6.42 17.29 -6.80
N TYR A 232 -6.81 16.02 -6.94
CA TYR A 232 -8.22 15.63 -7.12
C TYR A 232 -9.03 15.87 -5.86
N VAL A 233 -10.08 16.67 -5.99
CA VAL A 233 -11.10 16.89 -4.98
C VAL A 233 -12.33 16.07 -5.34
N ARG A 234 -12.77 15.21 -4.42
CA ARG A 234 -13.91 14.32 -4.66
C ARG A 234 -15.20 15.12 -4.90
N GLY A 235 -15.80 15.00 -6.09
CA GLY A 235 -17.07 15.64 -6.47
C GLY A 235 -16.92 16.90 -7.32
N LEU A 236 -15.71 17.41 -7.50
CA LEU A 236 -15.41 18.43 -8.51
C LEU A 236 -14.57 17.76 -9.59
N ARG A 237 -14.92 17.98 -10.87
CA ARG A 237 -14.09 17.56 -12.02
C ARG A 237 -12.61 17.84 -11.74
N PRO A 238 -11.66 17.09 -12.35
CA PRO A 238 -10.24 17.17 -12.00
C PRO A 238 -9.80 18.62 -11.83
N GLY A 239 -9.53 19.04 -10.59
CA GLY A 239 -8.84 20.29 -10.32
C GLY A 239 -7.52 20.30 -11.08
N VAL A 240 -6.94 21.49 -11.29
CA VAL A 240 -5.71 21.72 -12.08
C VAL A 240 -4.81 20.49 -11.97
N ARG A 241 -4.80 19.69 -13.04
CA ARG A 241 -4.02 18.45 -13.04
C ARG A 241 -2.58 18.91 -12.82
N PRO A 242 -1.85 18.41 -11.81
CA PRO A 242 -0.40 18.52 -11.86
C PRO A 242 0.02 17.98 -13.24
N PRO A 243 0.94 18.67 -13.94
CA PRO A 243 1.27 18.34 -15.32
C PRO A 243 1.50 16.83 -15.43
N THR A 244 0.72 16.20 -16.30
CA THR A 244 0.75 14.77 -16.54
C THR A 244 2.21 14.40 -16.80
N LYS A 245 2.77 13.46 -16.02
CA LYS A 245 4.06 12.84 -16.32
C LYS A 245 3.90 12.03 -17.61
N VAL A 246 3.84 12.72 -18.74
CA VAL A 246 4.08 12.15 -20.05
C VAL A 246 5.53 11.74 -20.00
N ARG A 247 5.80 10.43 -19.98
CA ARG A 247 7.15 9.90 -20.17
C ARG A 247 7.62 10.37 -21.53
N THR A 248 8.38 11.46 -21.54
CA THR A 248 9.01 11.98 -22.74
C THR A 248 10.41 11.37 -22.76
N GLN A 249 10.96 11.05 -23.94
CA GLN A 249 12.30 10.45 -24.06
C GLN A 249 13.42 11.23 -23.31
N GLY A 250 13.19 12.51 -23.00
CA GLY A 250 14.07 13.32 -22.14
C GLY A 250 14.11 12.88 -20.67
N ASP A 251 13.03 12.32 -20.11
CA ASP A 251 12.97 11.93 -18.69
C ASP A 251 13.94 10.78 -18.35
N ASP A 252 14.17 9.87 -19.32
CA ASP A 252 15.16 8.79 -19.15
C ASP A 252 16.58 9.33 -19.27
N MET A 253 16.83 10.32 -20.14
CA MET A 253 18.14 10.97 -20.25
C MET A 253 18.48 11.80 -19.00
N ASP A 254 17.54 12.59 -18.50
CA ASP A 254 17.72 13.36 -17.26
C ASP A 254 17.94 12.45 -16.06
N ARG A 255 17.21 11.32 -16.00
CA ARG A 255 17.40 10.32 -14.95
C ARG A 255 18.75 9.61 -15.05
N VAL A 256 19.22 9.30 -16.26
CA VAL A 256 20.56 8.72 -16.48
C VAL A 256 21.65 9.74 -16.13
N GLN A 257 21.46 11.02 -16.46
CA GLN A 257 22.37 12.11 -16.08
C GLN A 257 22.41 12.34 -14.57
N LEU A 258 21.26 12.34 -13.90
CA LEU A 258 21.16 12.40 -12.45
C LEU A 258 21.81 11.18 -11.79
N SER A 259 21.59 9.98 -12.34
CA SER A 259 22.21 8.76 -11.83
C SER A 259 23.73 8.77 -11.99
N THR A 260 24.24 9.29 -13.12
CA THR A 260 25.68 9.43 -13.34
C THR A 260 26.29 10.50 -12.44
N GLN A 261 25.64 11.65 -12.23
CA GLN A 261 26.07 12.64 -11.24
C GLN A 261 26.08 12.08 -9.81
N VAL A 262 25.07 11.29 -9.43
CA VAL A 262 25.04 10.67 -8.09
C VAL A 262 26.20 9.67 -7.94
N HIS A 263 26.51 8.88 -8.96
CA HIS A 263 27.65 7.97 -8.94
C HIS A 263 28.99 8.70 -8.87
N THR A 264 29.18 9.78 -9.64
CA THR A 264 30.43 10.57 -9.59
C THR A 264 30.60 11.30 -8.26
N LEU A 265 29.53 11.88 -7.71
CA LEU A 265 29.56 12.49 -6.38
C LEU A 265 29.81 11.45 -5.28
N SER A 266 29.27 10.24 -5.41
CA SER A 266 29.52 9.15 -4.46
C SER A 266 31.00 8.75 -4.48
N ALA A 267 31.59 8.57 -5.66
CA ALA A 267 33.00 8.25 -5.81
C ALA A 267 33.91 9.35 -5.24
N SER A 268 33.62 10.62 -5.57
CA SER A 268 34.38 11.76 -5.04
C SER A 268 34.29 11.88 -3.51
N ASN A 269 33.13 11.58 -2.91
CA ASN A 269 32.98 11.55 -1.46
C ASN A 269 33.78 10.41 -0.81
N GLU A 270 33.92 9.28 -1.48
CA GLU A 270 34.70 8.14 -1.00
C GLU A 270 36.20 8.44 -1.06
N GLU A 271 36.67 9.09 -2.13
CA GLU A 271 38.04 9.62 -2.24
C GLU A 271 38.34 10.66 -1.15
N LEU A 272 37.42 11.58 -0.89
CA LEU A 272 37.57 12.58 0.19
C LEU A 272 37.64 11.92 1.56
N ARG A 273 36.90 10.82 1.80
CA ARG A 273 37.01 10.07 3.06
C ARG A 273 38.37 9.41 3.19
N ALA A 274 38.85 8.74 2.14
CA ALA A 274 40.18 8.11 2.14
C ALA A 274 41.31 9.14 2.38
N SER A 275 41.25 10.30 1.72
CA SER A 275 42.21 11.40 1.93
C SER A 275 42.16 11.94 3.37
N ASN A 276 40.98 12.09 3.96
CA ASN A 276 40.84 12.50 5.36
C ASN A 276 41.39 11.47 6.35
N GLU A 277 41.26 10.18 6.06
CA GLU A 277 41.85 9.11 6.88
C GLU A 277 43.38 9.14 6.82
N GLN A 278 43.97 9.35 5.63
CA GLN A 278 45.41 9.51 5.48
C GLN A 278 45.94 10.74 6.23
N LEU A 279 45.24 11.88 6.15
CA LEU A 279 45.60 13.09 6.90
C LEU A 279 45.52 12.87 8.41
N LYS A 280 44.55 12.10 8.90
CA LYS A 280 44.50 11.74 10.33
C LYS A 280 45.68 10.89 10.75
N ALA A 281 46.01 9.84 9.98
CA ALA A 281 47.17 8.99 10.25
C ALA A 281 48.48 9.79 10.27
N SER A 282 48.71 10.65 9.27
CA SER A 282 49.91 11.50 9.23
C SER A 282 49.99 12.47 10.41
N ASN A 283 48.85 13.03 10.85
CA ASN A 283 48.82 13.89 12.03
C ASN A 283 49.13 13.13 13.33
N GLU A 284 48.73 11.86 13.44
CA GLU A 284 49.06 11.02 14.58
C GLU A 284 50.55 10.69 14.61
N GLU A 285 51.16 10.37 13.47
CA GLU A 285 52.60 10.17 13.34
C GLU A 285 53.40 11.42 13.74
N LEU A 286 53.01 12.60 13.22
CA LEU A 286 53.65 13.87 13.58
C LEU A 286 53.56 14.16 15.08
N LYS A 287 52.41 13.86 15.71
CA LYS A 287 52.27 13.98 17.16
C LYS A 287 53.22 13.04 17.91
N ALA A 288 53.35 11.79 17.46
CA ALA A 288 54.26 10.83 18.07
C ALA A 288 55.72 11.30 17.97
N SER A 289 56.17 11.77 16.79
CA SER A 289 57.52 12.31 16.61
C SER A 289 57.79 13.55 17.47
N ILE A 290 56.79 14.43 17.66
CA ILE A 290 56.92 15.59 18.55
C ILE A 290 57.13 15.14 20.00
N GLU A 291 56.40 14.15 20.48
CA GLU A 291 56.57 13.64 21.85
C GLU A 291 57.93 12.93 22.03
N GLU A 292 58.40 12.20 21.02
CA GLU A 292 59.73 11.60 21.05
C GLU A 292 60.85 12.65 21.13
N LEU A 293 60.78 13.70 20.32
CA LEU A 293 61.73 14.82 20.37
C LEU A 293 61.71 15.54 21.72
N LYS A 294 60.53 15.72 22.34
CA LYS A 294 60.41 16.30 23.69
C LYS A 294 61.07 15.40 24.74
N ALA A 295 60.91 14.08 24.63
CA ALA A 295 61.53 13.12 25.53
C ALA A 295 63.05 13.11 25.38
N GLU A 296 63.56 13.14 24.15
CA GLU A 296 65.00 13.22 23.87
C GLU A 296 65.61 14.51 24.39
N PHE A 297 64.94 15.66 24.16
CA PHE A 297 65.38 16.94 24.68
C PHE A 297 65.46 16.94 26.22
N SER A 298 64.44 16.37 26.88
CA SER A 298 64.43 16.20 28.35
C SER A 298 65.61 15.34 28.82
N ARG A 299 65.90 14.22 28.13
CA ARG A 299 67.03 13.34 28.45
C ARG A 299 68.37 14.05 28.31
N MET A 300 68.60 14.74 27.19
CA MET A 300 69.84 15.50 26.96
C MET A 300 70.04 16.58 28.03
N ASN A 301 68.96 17.24 28.44
CA ASN A 301 69.03 18.27 29.47
C ASN A 301 69.43 17.68 30.84
N MET A 302 68.88 16.53 31.24
CA MET A 302 69.32 15.85 32.45
C MET A 302 70.78 15.41 32.37
N GLU A 303 71.21 14.83 31.25
CA GLU A 303 72.62 14.43 31.07
C GLU A 303 73.58 15.63 31.14
N ALA A 304 73.17 16.79 30.61
CA ALA A 304 73.97 18.01 30.70
C ALA A 304 74.11 18.49 32.16
N ILE A 305 73.02 18.48 32.92
CA ILE A 305 73.02 18.81 34.36
C ILE A 305 73.91 17.83 35.14
N ASP A 306 73.81 16.53 34.87
CA ASP A 306 74.63 15.50 35.53
C ASP A 306 76.12 15.67 35.23
N ARG A 307 76.48 16.01 33.98
CA ARG A 307 77.86 16.33 33.60
C ARG A 307 78.37 17.57 34.33
N GLU A 308 77.57 18.62 34.45
CA GLU A 308 77.94 19.83 35.18
C GLU A 308 78.14 19.55 36.67
N ASN A 309 77.23 18.80 37.29
CA ASN A 309 77.34 18.40 38.69
C ASN A 309 78.59 17.56 38.94
N LYS A 310 78.90 16.60 38.06
CA LYS A 310 80.13 15.80 38.15
C LYS A 310 81.40 16.64 38.05
N LEU A 311 81.45 17.60 37.12
CA LEU A 311 82.57 18.53 37.00
C LEU A 311 82.73 19.37 38.28
N ARG A 312 81.63 19.86 38.86
CA ARG A 312 81.65 20.59 40.15
C ARG A 312 82.19 19.71 41.28
N GLU A 313 81.75 18.45 41.37
CA GLU A 313 82.26 17.50 42.36
C GLU A 313 83.76 17.20 42.20
N ASP A 314 84.21 16.97 40.97
CA ASP A 314 85.62 16.70 40.69
C ASP A 314 86.50 17.91 41.01
N MET A 315 86.06 19.13 40.71
CA MET A 315 86.74 20.36 41.15
C MET A 315 86.81 20.47 42.68
N LEU A 316 85.71 20.18 43.38
CA LEU A 316 85.67 20.19 44.85
C LEU A 316 86.56 19.10 45.49
N LYS A 317 86.82 17.99 44.80
CA LYS A 317 87.77 16.96 45.25
C LYS A 317 89.22 17.41 45.06
N CYS A 318 89.54 18.07 43.93
CA CYS A 318 90.88 18.62 43.69
C CYS A 318 91.25 19.72 44.70
N LEU A 319 90.30 20.51 45.18
CA LEU A 319 90.52 21.55 46.19
C LEU A 319 90.69 21.02 47.63
N ARG A 320 90.39 19.73 47.89
CA ARG A 320 90.50 19.09 49.21
C ARG A 320 91.76 18.24 49.40
N LYS A 321 92.60 18.13 48.38
CA LYS A 321 93.94 17.52 48.47
C LYS A 321 95.00 18.60 48.62
#